data_AF-W9XHJ8-F1
#
_entry.id   AF-W9XHJ8-F1
#
_cell.length_a   1.000
_cell.length_b   1.000
_cell.length_c   1.000
_cell.angle_alpha   90.00
_cell.angle_beta   90.00
_cell.angle_gamma   90.00
#
_symmetry.space_group_name_H-M   'P 1'
#
loop_
_entity.id
_entity.type
_entity.pdbx_description
1 polymer ?
#
loop_
_entity_poly.entity_id
_entity_poly.type
_entity_poly.pdbx_seq_one_letter_code
_entity_poly.pdbx_strand_id
1 'polypeptide(L)'
;MARTQTARRRSGPATPKRGKTIRTNPSPRTSGRRSRAQPGDPVPVRKPHRFKPGTIALREIRRYQQSTDLLLLKLPFARLVREIAQYILPTHAAHELRWQSQAIQALQEASEAFLVHLFEDTNLCAIHAKRVTIMQKDIQLARRLRGAWGGLG
;
A
#
# COMPACT_ATOMS: atom_id res chain seq x y z
N MET A 1 7.17 -61.96 -51.23
CA MET A 1 6.00 -61.34 -51.88
C MET A 1 6.07 -59.84 -51.66
N ALA A 2 6.09 -59.07 -52.75
CA ALA A 2 6.39 -57.64 -52.80
C ALA A 2 5.30 -56.90 -53.60
N ARG A 3 5.09 -55.60 -53.28
CA ARG A 3 4.37 -54.55 -54.06
C ARG A 3 2.85 -54.82 -54.24
N THR A 4 1.93 -53.85 -54.20
CA THR A 4 1.80 -52.59 -54.98
C THR A 4 0.82 -51.64 -54.25
N GLN A 5 1.18 -50.38 -54.00
CA GLN A 5 0.74 -49.17 -54.73
C GLN A 5 -0.78 -48.95 -54.85
N THR A 6 -1.27 -47.89 -54.19
CA THR A 6 -2.25 -46.96 -54.78
C THR A 6 -1.74 -45.54 -54.59
N ALA A 7 -1.36 -44.92 -55.70
CA ALA A 7 -1.02 -43.51 -55.80
C ALA A 7 -2.19 -42.75 -56.44
N ARG A 8 -2.51 -41.56 -55.93
CA ARG A 8 -2.77 -40.41 -56.80
C ARG A 8 -2.37 -39.11 -56.11
N ARG A 9 -1.24 -38.55 -56.57
CA ARG A 9 -0.73 -37.20 -56.27
C ARG A 9 -1.67 -36.14 -56.88
N ARG A 10 -1.74 -34.94 -56.28
CA ARG A 10 -1.11 -33.70 -56.80
C ARG A 10 -1.43 -32.45 -55.95
N SER A 11 -0.39 -31.96 -55.26
CA SER A 11 0.07 -30.56 -55.13
C SER A 11 -0.92 -29.38 -55.21
N GLY A 12 -0.94 -28.57 -54.15
CA GLY A 12 -1.30 -27.14 -54.17
C GLY A 12 -0.77 -26.44 -52.90
N PRO A 13 -0.19 -25.23 -52.98
CA PRO A 13 0.60 -24.63 -51.89
C PRO A 13 -0.25 -23.88 -50.85
N ALA A 14 0.38 -23.63 -49.71
CA ALA A 14 -0.19 -23.13 -48.47
C ALA A 14 -0.52 -21.61 -48.45
N THR A 15 -1.44 -21.25 -47.55
CA THR A 15 -1.76 -19.91 -46.97
C THR A 15 -2.57 -18.93 -47.84
N PRO A 16 -3.35 -17.96 -47.28
CA PRO A 16 -3.24 -17.39 -45.93
C PRO A 16 -4.51 -17.27 -45.07
N LYS A 17 -4.23 -17.09 -43.78
CA LYS A 17 -5.16 -16.95 -42.66
C LYS A 17 -6.00 -15.67 -42.76
N ARG A 18 -7.28 -15.85 -42.46
CA ARG A 18 -8.35 -14.86 -42.31
C ARG A 18 -7.98 -13.81 -41.24
N GLY A 19 -7.57 -12.62 -41.67
CA GLY A 19 -7.35 -11.45 -40.82
C GLY A 19 -8.67 -10.88 -40.32
N LYS A 20 -8.89 -10.91 -39.01
CA LYS A 20 -9.98 -10.20 -38.32
C LYS A 20 -9.67 -8.70 -38.36
N THR A 21 -10.55 -7.93 -38.97
CA THR A 21 -10.54 -6.48 -39.03
C THR A 21 -10.61 -5.87 -37.61
N ILE A 22 -9.50 -5.32 -37.13
CA ILE A 22 -9.47 -4.43 -35.97
C ILE A 22 -9.74 -3.02 -36.50
N ARG A 23 -10.95 -2.50 -36.28
CA ARG A 23 -11.23 -1.07 -36.46
C ARG A 23 -10.49 -0.31 -35.36
N THR A 24 -9.28 0.15 -35.65
CA THR A 24 -8.59 1.12 -34.81
C THR A 24 -9.20 2.49 -35.11
N ASN A 25 -10.06 3.00 -34.21
CA ASN A 25 -10.34 4.43 -34.18
C ASN A 25 -9.06 5.15 -33.71
N PRO A 26 -8.40 5.99 -34.52
CA PRO A 26 -7.34 6.83 -34.00
C PRO A 26 -8.01 7.97 -33.22
N SER A 27 -7.96 7.89 -31.90
CA SER A 27 -8.23 9.05 -31.05
C SER A 27 -7.27 10.17 -31.49
N PRO A 28 -7.73 11.40 -31.77
CA PRO A 28 -6.85 12.46 -32.20
C PRO A 28 -5.90 12.75 -31.03
N ARG A 29 -4.65 12.30 -31.16
CA ARG A 29 -3.53 12.79 -30.37
C ARG A 29 -3.52 14.30 -30.59
N THR A 30 -4.02 15.03 -29.60
CA THR A 30 -3.94 16.47 -29.55
C THR A 30 -2.49 16.84 -29.82
N SER A 31 -2.35 17.50 -30.96
CA SER A 31 -1.15 18.09 -31.51
C SER A 31 -0.20 18.55 -30.41
N GLY A 32 1.06 18.12 -30.52
CA GLY A 32 2.15 18.79 -29.86
C GLY A 32 2.10 20.26 -30.24
N ARG A 33 1.60 21.10 -29.33
CA ARG A 33 1.69 22.54 -29.42
C ARG A 33 3.18 22.87 -29.27
N ARG A 34 3.92 22.85 -30.37
CA ARG A 34 5.22 23.52 -30.46
C ARG A 34 4.92 24.99 -30.19
N SER A 35 5.09 25.41 -28.94
CA SER A 35 5.08 26.81 -28.56
C SER A 35 6.19 27.47 -29.36
N ARG A 36 5.80 28.28 -30.35
CA ARG A 36 6.69 29.22 -31.03
C ARG A 36 7.02 30.31 -30.03
N ALA A 37 7.92 30.00 -29.09
CA ALA A 37 8.46 30.98 -28.15
C ALA A 37 9.41 31.89 -28.94
N GLN A 38 9.14 33.19 -28.91
CA GLN A 38 10.00 34.21 -29.49
C GLN A 38 11.06 34.64 -28.46
N PRO A 39 12.24 35.12 -28.89
CA PRO A 39 13.21 35.74 -27.99
C PRO A 39 12.55 36.93 -27.28
N GLY A 40 12.43 36.86 -25.94
CA GLY A 40 11.75 37.87 -25.12
C GLY A 40 10.40 37.44 -24.54
N ASP A 41 9.84 36.29 -24.96
CA ASP A 41 8.64 35.75 -24.31
C ASP A 41 8.97 35.31 -22.87
N PRO A 42 8.13 35.64 -21.87
CA PRO A 42 8.29 35.13 -20.52
C PRO A 42 8.23 33.60 -20.54
N VAL A 43 9.24 32.95 -19.96
CA VAL A 43 9.32 31.49 -19.86
C VAL A 43 8.02 30.98 -19.21
N PRO A 44 7.26 30.08 -19.86
CA PRO A 44 6.05 29.54 -19.27
C PRO A 44 6.37 28.82 -17.97
N VAL A 45 6.09 29.46 -16.83
CA VAL A 45 6.23 28.83 -15.51
C VAL A 45 5.17 27.74 -15.43
N ARG A 46 5.58 26.49 -15.61
CA ARG A 46 4.68 25.34 -15.44
C ARG A 46 4.18 25.32 -14.01
N LYS A 47 2.86 25.28 -13.82
CA LYS A 47 2.27 25.09 -12.50
C LYS A 47 2.82 23.80 -11.88
N PRO A 48 3.16 23.80 -10.58
CA PRO A 48 3.63 22.61 -9.91
C PRO A 48 2.55 21.52 -9.98
N HIS A 49 2.96 20.29 -10.28
CA HIS A 49 2.05 19.17 -10.36
C HIS A 49 1.54 18.80 -8.95
N ARG A 50 0.22 18.76 -8.76
CA ARG A 50 -0.42 18.32 -7.51
C ARG A 50 -1.25 17.06 -7.77
N PHE A 51 -1.00 16.02 -6.98
CA PHE A 51 -1.81 14.80 -7.00
C PHE A 51 -3.23 15.08 -6.47
N LYS A 52 -4.21 14.34 -6.99
CA LYS A 52 -5.58 14.40 -6.47
C LYS A 52 -5.60 13.89 -5.01
N PRO A 53 -6.50 14.41 -4.16
CA PRO A 53 -6.71 13.87 -2.83
C PRO A 53 -6.93 12.35 -2.88
N GLY A 54 -6.29 11.62 -1.96
CA GLY A 54 -6.34 10.16 -1.91
C GLY A 54 -5.32 9.43 -2.81
N THR A 55 -4.77 10.06 -3.86
CA THR A 55 -3.79 9.38 -4.74
C THR A 55 -2.50 9.04 -3.99
N ILE A 56 -2.01 9.93 -3.13
CA ILE A 56 -0.80 9.69 -2.34
C ILE A 56 -1.11 8.68 -1.23
N ALA A 57 -2.22 8.84 -0.52
CA ALA A 57 -2.64 7.91 0.53
C ALA A 57 -2.76 6.46 0.03
N LEU A 58 -3.37 6.24 -1.15
CA LEU A 58 -3.46 4.90 -1.75
C LEU A 58 -2.08 4.33 -2.15
N ARG A 59 -1.13 5.20 -2.52
CA ARG A 59 0.25 4.77 -2.81
C ARG A 59 0.97 4.39 -1.52
N GLU A 60 0.78 5.15 -0.45
CA GLU A 60 1.34 4.87 0.87
C GLU A 60 0.79 3.57 1.44
N ILE A 61 -0.52 3.34 1.39
CA ILE A 61 -1.16 2.09 1.82
C ILE A 61 -0.53 0.89 1.11
N ARG A 62 -0.42 0.93 -0.23
CA ARG A 62 0.20 -0.16 -1.00
C ARG A 62 1.66 -0.38 -0.63
N ARG A 63 2.41 0.70 -0.43
CA ARG A 63 3.82 0.63 -0.02
C ARG A 63 3.94 -0.06 1.35
N TYR A 64 3.17 0.39 2.34
CA TYR A 64 3.27 -0.12 3.70
C TYR A 64 2.72 -1.54 3.87
N GLN A 65 1.73 -1.93 3.05
CA GLN A 65 1.25 -3.32 3.00
C GLN A 65 2.25 -4.28 2.33
N GLN A 66 3.18 -3.77 1.52
CA GLN A 66 4.21 -4.59 0.87
C GLN A 66 5.48 -4.74 1.72
N SER A 67 5.79 -3.75 2.56
CA SER A 67 6.95 -3.74 3.46
C SER A 67 6.64 -4.34 4.83
N THR A 68 7.66 -4.75 5.55
CA THR A 68 7.59 -5.20 6.96
C THR A 68 8.47 -4.36 7.87
N ASP A 69 8.82 -3.15 7.44
CA ASP A 69 9.65 -2.23 8.23
C ASP A 69 8.84 -1.65 9.39
N LEU A 70 9.50 -1.49 10.55
CA LEU A 70 8.92 -0.77 11.70
C LEU A 70 8.73 0.72 11.36
N LEU A 71 7.54 1.24 11.67
CA LEU A 71 7.12 2.60 11.35
C LEU A 71 7.34 3.58 12.49
N LEU A 72 7.38 3.11 13.74
CA LEU A 72 7.69 3.96 14.89
C LEU A 72 9.20 4.20 15.00
N LEU A 73 9.57 5.43 15.36
CA LEU A 73 10.97 5.77 15.60
C LEU A 73 11.49 5.03 16.83
N LYS A 74 12.58 4.27 16.67
CA LYS A 74 13.14 3.39 17.70
C LYS A 74 13.50 4.13 19.01
N LEU A 75 14.15 5.29 18.93
CA LEU A 75 14.60 6.02 20.13
C LEU A 75 13.44 6.62 20.94
N PRO A 76 12.47 7.34 20.34
CA PRO A 76 11.27 7.78 21.05
C PRO A 76 10.48 6.62 21.67
N PHE A 77 10.29 5.51 20.94
CA PHE A 77 9.60 4.34 21.46
C PHE A 77 10.33 3.75 22.68
N ALA A 78 11.66 3.60 22.59
CA ALA A 78 12.48 3.12 23.69
C ALA A 78 12.40 4.02 24.94
N ARG A 79 12.30 5.35 24.77
CA ARG A 79 12.11 6.28 25.89
C ARG A 79 10.74 6.10 26.54
N LEU A 80 9.69 5.97 25.75
CA LEU A 80 8.33 5.74 26.24
C LEU A 80 8.23 4.42 27.03
N VAL A 81 8.82 3.34 26.53
CA VAL A 81 8.84 2.04 27.24
C VAL A 81 9.49 2.19 28.62
N ARG A 82 10.61 2.92 28.71
CA ARG A 82 11.31 3.14 29.99
C ARG A 82 10.52 4.02 30.94
N GLU A 83 9.87 5.06 30.43
CA GLU A 83 8.98 5.93 31.21
C GLU A 83 7.80 5.16 31.81
N ILE A 84 7.12 4.34 31.00
CA ILE A 84 6.03 3.49 31.46
C ILE A 84 6.52 2.49 32.52
N ALA A 85 7.67 1.86 32.30
CA ALA A 85 8.23 0.90 33.24
C ALA A 85 8.56 1.55 34.60
N GLN A 86 9.05 2.78 34.61
CA GLN A 86 9.31 3.54 35.83
C GLN A 86 8.02 3.90 36.57
N TYR A 87 6.94 4.18 35.85
CA TYR A 87 5.63 4.46 36.45
C TYR A 87 5.00 3.21 37.10
N ILE A 88 5.19 2.04 36.49
CA ILE A 88 4.54 0.79 36.94
C ILE A 88 5.34 0.09 38.06
N LEU A 89 6.67 0.18 38.05
CA LEU A 89 7.53 -0.56 38.99
C LEU A 89 7.73 0.20 40.32
N PRO A 90 7.78 -0.49 41.47
CA PRO A 90 8.14 0.11 42.75
C PRO A 90 9.51 0.80 42.70
N THR A 91 9.64 1.93 43.40
CA THR A 91 10.74 2.90 43.29
C THR A 91 12.14 2.30 43.43
N HIS A 92 12.30 1.23 44.22
CA HIS A 92 13.59 0.57 44.42
C HIS A 92 14.01 -0.32 43.24
N ALA A 93 13.06 -0.86 42.46
CA ALA A 93 13.34 -1.74 41.32
C ALA A 93 13.46 -0.98 39.99
N ALA A 94 12.81 0.17 39.86
CA ALA A 94 12.76 0.94 38.61
C ALA A 94 14.12 1.53 38.19
N HIS A 95 14.95 1.94 39.16
CA HIS A 95 16.29 2.50 38.88
C HIS A 95 17.32 1.44 38.44
N GLU A 96 17.05 0.16 38.73
CA GLU A 96 17.95 -0.95 38.40
C GLU A 96 17.55 -1.67 37.10
N LEU A 97 16.39 -1.35 36.52
CA LEU A 97 15.89 -2.04 35.34
C LEU A 97 16.75 -1.76 34.10
N ARG A 98 17.50 -2.78 33.68
CA ARG A 98 18.24 -2.79 32.42
C ARG A 98 17.40 -3.43 31.32
N TRP A 99 17.38 -2.78 30.16
CA TRP A 99 16.66 -3.26 28.99
C TRP A 99 17.63 -3.87 27.99
N GLN A 100 17.35 -5.10 27.56
CA GLN A 100 17.98 -5.68 26.38
C GLN A 100 17.47 -4.99 25.11
N SER A 101 18.34 -4.82 24.12
CA SER A 101 17.95 -4.24 22.82
C SER A 101 16.85 -5.05 22.13
N GLN A 102 16.95 -6.38 22.16
CA GLN A 102 15.96 -7.31 21.62
C GLN A 102 14.60 -7.22 22.32
N ALA A 103 14.58 -6.97 23.64
CA ALA A 103 13.32 -6.80 24.38
C ALA A 103 12.56 -5.55 23.92
N ILE A 104 13.26 -4.43 23.71
CA ILE A 104 12.64 -3.20 23.19
C ILE A 104 12.13 -3.42 21.76
N GLN A 105 12.88 -4.15 20.92
CA GLN A 105 12.44 -4.50 19.57
C GLN A 105 11.18 -5.36 19.57
N ALA A 106 11.13 -6.41 20.40
CA ALA A 106 9.96 -7.26 20.54
C ALA A 106 8.71 -6.49 21.01
N LEU A 107 8.87 -5.58 21.97
CA LEU A 107 7.78 -4.70 22.42
C LEU A 107 7.31 -3.78 21.29
N GLN A 108 8.22 -3.27 20.46
CA GLN A 108 7.88 -2.42 19.34
C GLN A 108 7.11 -3.20 18.26
N GLU A 109 7.61 -4.38 17.88
CA GLU A 109 6.96 -5.27 16.92
C GLU A 109 5.53 -5.63 17.37
N ALA A 110 5.36 -6.04 18.63
CA ALA A 110 4.06 -6.37 19.19
C ALA A 110 3.11 -5.16 19.21
N SER A 111 3.63 -3.98 19.58
CA SER A 111 2.84 -2.75 19.66
C SER A 111 2.37 -2.27 18.27
N GLU A 112 3.27 -2.28 17.27
CA GLU A 112 2.91 -1.90 15.91
C GLU A 112 1.96 -2.90 15.27
N ALA A 113 2.19 -4.21 15.46
CA ALA A 113 1.27 -5.25 15.00
C ALA A 113 -0.13 -5.05 15.62
N PHE A 114 -0.22 -4.80 16.93
CA PHE A 114 -1.49 -4.52 17.59
C PHE A 114 -2.21 -3.31 16.99
N LEU A 115 -1.49 -2.19 16.80
CA LEU A 115 -2.06 -0.96 16.23
C LEU A 115 -2.55 -1.15 14.79
N VAL A 116 -1.80 -1.87 13.95
CA VAL A 116 -2.21 -2.17 12.57
C VAL A 116 -3.53 -2.95 12.56
N HIS A 117 -3.62 -4.06 13.31
CA HIS A 117 -4.85 -4.84 13.41
C HIS A 117 -6.02 -4.03 14.00
N LEU A 118 -5.77 -3.15 14.96
CA LEU A 118 -6.79 -2.26 15.50
C LEU A 118 -7.29 -1.26 14.44
N PHE A 119 -6.40 -0.71 13.61
CA PHE A 119 -6.77 0.19 12.52
C PHE A 119 -7.54 -0.52 11.40
N GLU A 120 -7.28 -1.79 11.13
CA GLU A 120 -8.07 -2.60 10.20
C GLU A 120 -9.53 -2.69 10.66
N ASP A 121 -9.77 -3.06 11.92
CA ASP A 121 -11.12 -3.14 12.49
C ASP A 121 -11.79 -1.76 12.57
N THR A 122 -11.02 -0.74 12.94
CA THR A 122 -11.49 0.65 12.97
C THR A 122 -11.95 1.10 11.59
N ASN A 123 -11.21 0.72 10.53
CA ASN A 123 -11.56 1.03 9.16
C ASN A 123 -12.86 0.31 8.73
N LEU A 124 -13.05 -0.95 9.14
CA LEU A 124 -14.32 -1.67 8.92
C LEU A 124 -15.49 -0.96 9.61
N CYS A 125 -15.31 -0.46 10.83
CA CYS A 125 -16.33 0.32 11.54
C CYS A 125 -16.67 1.64 10.80
N ALA A 126 -15.66 2.33 10.27
CA ALA A 126 -15.88 3.55 9.49
C ALA A 126 -16.66 3.28 8.19
N ILE A 127 -16.30 2.21 7.47
CA ILE A 127 -16.98 1.77 6.24
C ILE A 127 -18.42 1.35 6.53
N HIS A 128 -18.65 0.62 7.64
CA HIS A 128 -19.99 0.24 8.09
C HIS A 128 -20.88 1.48 8.32
N ALA A 129 -20.30 2.57 8.82
CA ALA A 129 -20.96 3.86 8.99
C ALA A 129 -20.95 4.75 7.72
N LYS A 130 -20.68 4.20 6.53
CA LYS A 130 -20.64 4.90 5.23
C LYS A 130 -19.63 6.06 5.16
N ARG A 131 -18.51 5.97 5.88
CA ARG A 131 -17.41 6.95 5.86
C ARG A 131 -16.12 6.32 5.35
N VAL A 132 -15.20 7.18 4.91
CA VAL A 132 -13.83 6.81 4.53
C VAL A 132 -12.81 7.30 5.57
N THR A 133 -13.15 8.33 6.35
CA THR A 133 -12.30 8.85 7.42
C THR A 133 -12.63 8.16 8.74
N ILE A 134 -11.63 7.52 9.34
CA ILE A 134 -11.71 6.93 10.67
C ILE A 134 -11.84 8.01 11.75
N MET A 135 -12.57 7.72 12.82
CA MET A 135 -12.83 8.62 13.94
C MET A 135 -12.62 7.90 15.27
N GLN A 136 -12.50 8.66 16.38
CA GLN A 136 -12.33 8.08 17.72
C GLN A 136 -13.44 7.08 18.10
N LYS A 137 -14.69 7.35 17.69
CA LYS A 137 -15.82 6.43 17.92
C LYS A 137 -15.65 5.07 17.23
N ASP A 138 -14.95 5.02 16.11
CA ASP A 138 -14.69 3.78 15.38
C ASP A 138 -13.68 2.93 16.15
N ILE A 139 -12.65 3.56 16.72
CA ILE A 139 -11.65 2.89 17.58
C ILE A 139 -12.32 2.38 18.85
N GLN A 140 -13.13 3.22 19.50
CA GLN A 140 -13.86 2.84 20.71
C GLN A 140 -14.80 1.65 20.46
N LEU A 141 -15.50 1.65 19.31
CA LEU A 141 -16.35 0.54 18.91
C LEU A 141 -15.54 -0.73 18.66
N ALA A 142 -14.45 -0.65 17.89
CA ALA A 142 -13.57 -1.79 17.60
C ALA A 142 -13.01 -2.41 18.90
N ARG A 143 -12.51 -1.57 19.82
CA ARG A 143 -12.03 -2.02 21.14
C ARG A 143 -13.14 -2.67 21.96
N ARG A 144 -14.34 -2.10 21.96
CA ARG A 144 -15.49 -2.65 22.69
C ARG A 144 -15.91 -4.01 22.15
N LEU A 145 -15.90 -4.20 20.83
CA LEU A 145 -16.28 -5.46 20.19
C LEU A 145 -15.22 -6.56 20.36
N ARG A 146 -13.92 -6.21 20.38
CA ARG A 146 -12.84 -7.16 20.70
C ARG A 146 -12.85 -7.65 22.15
N GLY A 147 -13.54 -6.95 23.06
CA GLY A 147 -13.62 -7.30 24.47
C GLY A 147 -12.30 -7.14 25.24
N ALA A 148 -12.26 -7.69 26.46
CA ALA A 148 -11.14 -7.53 27.39
C ALA A 148 -9.80 -8.10 26.87
N TRP A 149 -9.85 -9.08 25.97
CA TRP A 149 -8.67 -9.81 25.51
C TRP A 149 -8.03 -9.24 24.24
N GLY A 150 -8.78 -8.48 23.44
CA GLY A 150 -8.28 -7.92 22.18
C GLY A 150 -8.43 -6.41 22.03
N GLY A 151 -9.23 -5.75 22.89
CA GLY A 151 -9.57 -4.34 22.77
C GLY A 151 -9.11 -3.46 23.93
N LEU A 152 -8.98 -4.00 25.13
CA LEU A 152 -8.45 -3.30 26.30
C LEU A 152 -7.03 -3.81 26.55
N GLY A 153 -6.06 -3.17 25.89
CA GLY A 153 -4.65 -3.33 26.26
C GLY A 153 -4.37 -2.76 27.65
#